data_AF-A0A8H7U6J9-F1
#
_entry.id   AF-A0A8H7U6J9-F1
#
_cell.length_a   1.000
_cell.length_b   1.000
_cell.length_c   1.000
_cell.angle_alpha   90.00
_cell.angle_beta   90.00
_cell.angle_gamma   90.00
#
_symmetry.space_group_name_H-M   'P 1'
#
loop_
_entity.id
_entity.type
_entity.pdbx_description
1 polymer ?
#
loop_
_entity_poly.entity_id
_entity_poly.type
_entity_poly.pdbx_seq_one_letter_code
_entity_poly.pdbx_strand_id
1 'polypeptide(L)'
;MDNSPTLPAFRAIFLGFARHGKRVRDLPPAGSLTQRLTSSAWTITNLEALFETFVKLPHNTKPSERTIYWILVAFDTLSDHAKPKLRKVWEKLEERFGGGWGGRLEHFKRRIYDGRKINYSNQDSVRSHRSTVLQPPFHELLPAYGALLTLPAFRIKLSIVSNLSQPCSDAISGR
;
A
#
# COMPACT_ATOMS: atom_id res chain seq x y z
N MET A 1 5.23 -16.63 -16.75
CA MET A 1 5.33 -15.26 -16.22
C MET A 1 4.78 -15.32 -14.81
N ASP A 2 5.66 -15.37 -13.82
CA ASP A 2 5.25 -15.43 -12.42
C ASP A 2 4.70 -14.04 -12.05
N ASN A 3 3.38 -13.89 -12.05
CA ASN A 3 2.69 -12.64 -11.71
C ASN A 3 2.68 -12.39 -10.19
N SER A 4 3.70 -12.86 -9.48
CA SER A 4 3.84 -12.68 -8.04
C SER A 4 4.00 -11.19 -7.74
N PRO A 5 3.20 -10.61 -6.83
CA PRO A 5 3.26 -9.19 -6.52
C PRO A 5 4.66 -8.81 -6.02
N THR A 6 5.22 -7.78 -6.63
CA THR A 6 6.57 -7.31 -6.31
C THR A 6 6.59 -6.52 -4.99
N LEU A 7 7.73 -6.46 -4.30
CA LEU A 7 7.89 -5.65 -3.07
C LEU A 7 7.42 -4.18 -3.22
N PRO A 8 7.67 -3.48 -4.34
CA PRO A 8 7.11 -2.16 -4.58
C PRO A 8 5.59 -2.12 -4.56
N ALA A 9 4.91 -3.15 -5.10
CA ALA A 9 3.46 -3.25 -5.08
C ALA A 9 2.94 -3.34 -3.64
N PHE A 10 3.49 -4.24 -2.82
CA PHE A 10 3.14 -4.33 -1.40
C PHE A 10 3.35 -3.00 -0.67
N ARG A 11 4.49 -2.34 -0.88
CA ARG A 11 4.75 -1.03 -0.28
C ARG A 11 3.69 0.00 -0.67
N ALA A 12 3.30 0.07 -1.95
CA ALA A 12 2.27 0.99 -2.41
C ALA A 12 0.91 0.70 -1.76
N ILE A 13 0.55 -0.58 -1.64
CA ILE A 13 -0.69 -1.02 -1.00
C ILE A 13 -0.69 -0.65 0.49
N PHE A 14 0.37 -0.99 1.25
CA PHE A 14 0.46 -0.64 2.68
C PHE A 14 0.44 0.87 2.92
N LEU A 15 1.08 1.65 2.03
CA LEU A 15 0.97 3.10 2.04
C LEU A 15 -0.47 3.57 1.82
N GLY A 16 -1.21 2.91 0.92
CA GLY A 16 -2.64 3.12 0.71
C GLY A 16 -3.44 2.92 1.99
N PHE A 17 -3.24 1.80 2.69
CA PHE A 17 -3.89 1.53 3.98
C PHE A 17 -3.54 2.61 5.03
N ALA A 18 -2.29 3.02 5.12
CA ALA A 18 -1.85 4.07 6.05
C ALA A 18 -2.43 5.48 5.75
N ARG A 19 -2.91 5.71 4.52
CA ARG A 19 -3.47 7.00 4.10
C ARG A 19 -5.00 7.01 4.09
N HIS A 20 -5.60 5.89 3.70
CA HIS A 20 -7.03 5.80 3.40
C HIS A 20 -7.79 4.89 4.37
N GLY A 21 -7.10 4.10 5.18
CA GLY A 21 -7.70 3.32 6.26
C GLY A 21 -8.37 4.25 7.27
N LYS A 22 -9.66 3.99 7.54
CA LYS A 22 -10.43 4.72 8.56
C LYS A 22 -10.53 3.86 9.81
N ARG A 23 -10.52 4.50 10.98
CA ARG A 23 -10.78 3.79 12.24
C ARG A 23 -12.23 3.33 12.24
N VAL A 24 -12.49 2.21 12.91
CA VAL A 24 -13.86 1.65 13.03
C VAL A 24 -14.83 2.69 13.60
N ARG A 25 -14.39 3.53 14.54
CA ARG A 25 -15.18 4.62 15.13
C ARG A 25 -15.43 5.83 14.22
N ASP A 26 -14.62 5.99 13.17
CA ASP A 26 -14.71 7.12 12.23
C ASP A 26 -15.60 6.77 11.02
N LEU A 27 -16.15 5.55 10.99
CA LEU A 27 -17.08 5.14 9.95
C LEU A 27 -18.47 5.72 10.28
N PRO A 28 -19.04 6.55 9.38
CA PRO A 28 -20.36 7.09 9.62
C PRO A 28 -21.40 5.97 9.67
N PRO A 29 -22.42 6.10 10.53
CA PRO A 29 -23.51 5.12 10.61
C PRO A 29 -24.20 5.02 9.26
N ALA A 30 -24.11 3.84 8.64
CA ALA A 30 -24.80 3.42 7.42
C ALA A 30 -25.03 4.52 6.35
N GLY A 31 -23.94 5.05 5.78
CA GLY A 31 -23.99 5.91 4.60
C GLY A 31 -24.37 5.16 3.31
N SER A 32 -24.49 5.92 2.21
CA SER A 32 -24.93 5.41 0.89
C SER A 32 -24.11 4.20 0.39
N LEU A 33 -24.68 3.41 -0.51
CA LEU A 33 -24.04 2.21 -1.06
C LEU A 33 -22.61 2.46 -1.58
N THR A 34 -22.38 3.61 -2.22
CA THR A 34 -21.07 4.05 -2.72
C THR A 34 -20.04 4.25 -1.59
N GLN A 35 -20.52 4.73 -0.42
CA GLN A 35 -19.70 4.88 0.77
C GLN A 35 -19.37 3.52 1.41
N ARG A 36 -20.30 2.56 1.35
CA ARG A 36 -20.04 1.16 1.77
C ARG A 36 -19.02 0.47 0.87
N LEU A 37 -19.13 0.64 -0.45
CA LEU A 37 -18.20 0.05 -1.43
C LEU A 37 -16.78 0.63 -1.35
N THR A 38 -16.63 1.92 -1.05
CA THR A 38 -15.30 2.53 -0.83
C THR A 38 -14.74 2.23 0.57
N SER A 39 -15.60 2.06 1.57
CA SER A 39 -15.19 1.66 2.92
C SER A 39 -14.71 0.20 3.03
N SER A 40 -15.15 -0.67 2.11
CA SER A 40 -14.87 -2.12 2.21
C SER A 40 -13.43 -2.49 1.87
N ALA A 41 -12.74 -1.69 1.04
CA ALA A 41 -11.38 -2.02 0.59
C ALA A 41 -10.32 -1.83 1.69
N TRP A 42 -10.42 -0.75 2.48
CA TRP A 42 -9.40 -0.34 3.45
C TRP A 42 -9.74 -0.75 4.89
N THR A 43 -10.13 -2.00 5.10
CA THR A 43 -10.48 -2.54 6.42
C THR A 43 -9.29 -3.22 7.11
N ILE A 44 -9.37 -3.34 8.44
CA ILE A 44 -8.34 -4.05 9.22
C ILE A 44 -8.23 -5.53 8.81
N THR A 45 -9.35 -6.18 8.49
CA THR A 45 -9.39 -7.57 8.04
C THR A 45 -8.64 -7.76 6.73
N ASN A 46 -8.81 -6.85 5.76
CA ASN A 46 -8.07 -6.90 4.51
C ASN A 46 -6.58 -6.63 4.71
N LEU A 47 -6.22 -5.70 5.61
CA LEU A 47 -4.83 -5.44 5.96
C LEU A 47 -4.15 -6.68 6.57
N GLU A 48 -4.85 -7.40 7.44
CA GLU A 48 -4.36 -8.66 8.03
C GLU A 48 -4.14 -9.72 6.97
N ALA A 49 -5.12 -9.95 6.09
CA ALA A 49 -4.99 -10.92 4.99
C ALA A 49 -3.79 -10.58 4.09
N LEU A 50 -3.63 -9.31 3.70
CA LEU A 50 -2.50 -8.84 2.91
C LEU A 50 -1.16 -9.02 3.63
N PHE A 51 -1.12 -8.74 4.93
CA PHE A 51 0.06 -8.91 5.74
C PHE A 51 0.48 -10.39 5.84
N GLU A 52 -0.45 -11.31 6.01
CA GLU A 52 -0.17 -12.74 6.01
C GLU A 52 0.38 -13.21 4.65
N THR A 53 -0.15 -12.72 3.53
CA THR A 53 0.44 -12.98 2.21
C THR A 53 1.86 -12.41 2.09
N PHE A 54 2.11 -11.22 2.62
CA PHE A 54 3.42 -10.57 2.59
C PHE A 54 4.47 -11.33 3.40
N VAL A 55 4.13 -11.83 4.60
CA VAL A 55 5.05 -12.61 5.44
C VAL A 55 5.41 -13.96 4.79
N LYS A 56 4.48 -14.55 4.02
CA LYS A 56 4.67 -15.81 3.28
C LYS A 56 5.51 -15.67 2.00
N LEU A 57 5.97 -14.47 1.65
CA LEU A 57 6.87 -14.28 0.50
C LEU A 57 8.16 -15.12 0.65
N PRO A 58 8.82 -15.52 -0.45
CA PRO A 58 10.02 -16.35 -0.41
C PRO A 58 11.16 -15.74 0.42
N HIS A 59 11.97 -16.59 1.07
CA HIS A 59 12.98 -16.20 2.07
C HIS A 59 14.07 -15.24 1.55
N ASN A 60 14.29 -15.20 0.24
CA ASN A 60 15.25 -14.30 -0.40
C ASN A 60 14.76 -12.83 -0.48
N THR A 61 13.50 -12.57 -0.13
CA THR A 61 12.88 -11.27 -0.30
C THR A 61 13.02 -10.44 0.97
N LYS A 62 13.97 -9.49 0.99
CA LYS A 62 14.18 -8.59 2.13
C LYS A 62 13.44 -7.25 1.92
N PRO A 63 12.42 -6.93 2.73
CA PRO A 63 11.72 -5.66 2.59
C PRO A 63 12.58 -4.48 3.07
N SER A 64 12.40 -3.33 2.42
CA SER A 64 13.05 -2.09 2.85
C SER A 64 12.51 -1.60 4.20
N GLU A 65 13.34 -0.90 4.98
CA GLU A 65 12.92 -0.24 6.24
C GLU A 65 11.64 0.59 6.05
N ARG A 66 11.55 1.28 4.91
CA ARG A 66 10.39 2.10 4.57
C ARG A 66 9.11 1.28 4.36
N THR A 67 9.22 0.07 3.84
CA THR A 67 8.07 -0.85 3.70
C THR A 67 7.59 -1.28 5.08
N ILE A 68 8.50 -1.71 5.95
CA ILE A 68 8.20 -2.09 7.34
C ILE A 68 7.52 -0.93 8.08
N TYR A 69 8.04 0.28 7.93
CA TYR A 69 7.43 1.48 8.51
C TYR A 69 5.98 1.67 8.06
N TRP A 70 5.67 1.53 6.77
CA TRP A 70 4.29 1.68 6.28
C TRP A 70 3.35 0.58 6.75
N ILE A 71 3.85 -0.66 6.91
CA ILE A 71 3.08 -1.75 7.51
C ILE A 71 2.67 -1.36 8.93
N LEU A 72 3.63 -0.94 9.75
CA LEU A 72 3.36 -0.58 11.15
C LEU A 72 2.42 0.64 11.26
N VAL A 73 2.59 1.66 10.42
CA VAL A 73 1.68 2.83 10.41
C VAL A 73 0.26 2.44 9.97
N ALA A 74 0.11 1.54 9.00
CA ALA A 74 -1.20 1.06 8.57
C ALA A 74 -1.93 0.34 9.72
N PHE A 75 -1.24 -0.58 10.42
CA PHE A 75 -1.81 -1.26 11.58
C PHE A 75 -2.10 -0.30 12.73
N ASP A 76 -1.23 0.66 13.01
CA ASP A 76 -1.41 1.66 14.07
C ASP A 76 -2.67 2.50 13.81
N THR A 77 -2.87 2.91 12.56
CA THR A 77 -4.03 3.70 12.14
C THR A 77 -5.33 2.89 12.24
N LEU A 78 -5.36 1.68 11.70
CA LEU A 78 -6.59 0.87 11.60
C LEU A 78 -6.96 0.13 12.88
N SER A 79 -6.00 -0.14 13.77
CA SER A 79 -6.25 -0.78 15.07
C SER A 79 -6.53 0.20 16.21
N ASP A 80 -6.72 1.50 15.89
CA ASP A 80 -6.87 2.57 16.87
C ASP A 80 -5.74 2.58 17.92
N HIS A 81 -4.50 2.50 17.45
CA HIS A 81 -3.29 2.50 18.29
C HIS A 81 -3.22 1.36 19.32
N ALA A 82 -3.85 0.22 19.03
CA ALA A 82 -3.80 -0.96 19.91
C ALA A 82 -2.39 -1.56 19.98
N LYS A 83 -1.62 -1.15 21.00
CA LYS A 83 -0.25 -1.62 21.26
C LYS A 83 -0.08 -3.15 21.26
N PRO A 84 -0.97 -3.96 21.86
CA PRO A 84 -0.83 -5.42 21.82
C PRO A 84 -0.83 -5.99 20.40
N LYS A 85 -1.59 -5.37 19.49
CA LYS A 85 -1.67 -5.80 18.09
C LYS A 85 -0.40 -5.40 17.32
N LEU A 86 0.05 -4.16 17.53
CA LEU A 86 1.31 -3.68 16.95
C LEU A 86 2.52 -4.51 17.40
N ARG A 87 2.53 -4.95 18.66
CA ARG A 87 3.59 -5.82 19.20
C ARG A 87 3.65 -7.14 18.44
N LYS A 88 2.51 -7.81 18.27
CA LYS A 88 2.43 -9.06 17.49
C LYS A 88 2.89 -8.89 16.05
N VAL A 89 2.51 -7.78 15.40
CA VAL A 89 2.95 -7.48 14.03
C VAL A 89 4.46 -7.23 13.98
N TRP A 90 5.00 -6.49 14.93
CA TRP A 90 6.44 -6.25 15.05
C TRP A 90 7.21 -7.56 15.22
N GLU A 91 6.79 -8.41 16.17
CA GLU A 91 7.41 -9.71 16.44
C GLU A 91 7.41 -10.61 15.20
N LYS A 92 6.28 -10.71 14.49
CA LYS A 92 6.20 -11.48 13.23
C LYS A 92 7.16 -10.95 12.15
N LEU A 93 7.32 -9.63 12.06
CA LEU A 93 8.23 -9.03 11.08
C LEU A 93 9.70 -9.31 11.46
N GLU A 94 10.03 -9.19 12.75
CA GLU A 94 11.38 -9.41 13.28
C GLU A 94 11.78 -10.89 13.17
N GLU A 95 10.87 -11.81 13.46
CA GLU A 95 11.02 -13.25 13.26
C GLU A 95 11.24 -13.59 11.78
N ARG A 96 10.47 -12.97 10.87
CA ARG A 96 10.50 -13.32 9.45
C ARG A 96 11.69 -12.73 8.70
N PHE A 97 11.94 -11.43 8.87
CA PHE A 97 12.86 -10.65 8.02
C PHE A 97 14.13 -10.23 8.76
N GLY A 98 14.27 -10.64 10.02
CA GLY A 98 15.31 -10.18 10.94
C GLY A 98 14.98 -8.82 11.54
N GLY A 99 15.58 -8.50 12.68
CA GLY A 99 15.44 -7.20 13.34
C GLY A 99 16.53 -6.20 12.98
N GLY A 100 16.81 -5.29 13.91
CA GLY A 100 17.91 -4.33 13.80
C GLY A 100 17.66 -3.20 12.79
N TRP A 101 16.39 -2.91 12.48
CA TRP A 101 16.06 -1.74 11.68
C TRP A 101 16.22 -0.48 12.54
N GLY A 102 17.39 0.15 12.44
CA GLY A 102 17.74 1.34 13.21
C GLY A 102 16.84 2.55 12.96
N GLY A 103 17.24 3.70 13.51
CA GLY A 103 16.63 4.98 13.21
C GLY A 103 15.15 5.04 13.55
N ARG A 104 14.30 5.32 12.55
CA ARG A 104 12.88 5.60 12.75
C ARG A 104 12.12 4.39 13.31
N LEU A 105 12.51 3.18 12.94
CA LEU A 105 11.85 1.97 13.40
C LEU A 105 12.18 1.64 14.86
N GLU A 106 13.37 1.96 15.36
CA GLU A 106 13.67 1.85 16.79
C GLU A 106 12.86 2.83 17.66
N HIS A 107 12.62 4.05 17.17
CA HIS A 107 11.68 4.95 17.83
C HIS A 107 10.26 4.37 17.86
N PHE A 108 9.84 3.72 16.77
CA PHE A 108 8.53 3.07 16.70
C PHE A 108 8.45 1.87 17.67
N LYS A 109 9.49 1.02 17.73
CA LYS A 109 9.59 -0.09 18.67
C LYS A 109 9.43 0.39 20.10
N ARG A 110 10.22 1.40 20.52
CA ARG A 110 10.08 2.00 21.86
C ARG A 110 8.64 2.44 22.14
N ARG A 111 7.96 3.08 21.19
CA ARG A 111 6.56 3.51 21.35
C ARG A 111 5.56 2.35 21.56
N ILE A 112 5.79 1.20 20.92
CA ILE A 112 4.97 -0.01 21.09
C ILE A 112 5.16 -0.63 22.48
N TYR A 113 6.41 -0.67 22.95
CA TYR A 113 6.77 -1.34 24.20
C TYR A 113 6.73 -0.42 25.43
N ASP A 114 6.85 0.90 25.27
CA ASP A 114 6.71 1.87 26.34
C ASP A 114 5.27 1.81 26.87
N GLY A 115 5.10 1.54 28.17
CA GLY A 115 3.80 1.55 28.84
C GLY A 115 3.13 2.92 28.90
N ARG A 116 3.86 4.01 28.55
CA ARG A 116 3.33 5.38 28.59
C ARG A 116 2.32 5.60 27.46
N LYS A 117 1.14 6.14 27.79
CA LYS A 117 0.18 6.63 26.80
C LYS A 117 0.82 7.82 26.08
N ILE A 118 1.25 7.63 24.83
CA ILE A 118 1.66 8.76 24.00
C ILE A 118 0.37 9.41 23.50
N ASN A 119 0.09 10.64 23.94
CA ASN A 119 -1.01 11.44 23.43
C ASN A 119 -0.67 11.85 21.97
N TYR A 120 -1.36 11.26 20.99
CA TYR A 120 -1.15 11.50 19.56
C TYR A 120 -1.75 12.81 19.03
N SER A 121 -2.30 13.65 19.91
CA SER A 121 -3.09 14.83 19.55
C SER A 121 -2.33 15.91 18.76
N ASN A 122 -1.00 15.81 18.59
CA ASN A 122 -0.22 16.81 17.84
C ASN A 122 0.18 16.41 16.40
N GLN A 123 0.00 15.15 15.95
CA GLN A 123 0.38 14.79 14.57
C GLN A 123 -0.73 15.00 13.53
N ASP A 124 -2.00 15.06 13.94
CA ASP A 124 -3.12 15.30 13.01
C ASP A 124 -3.24 16.77 12.57
N SER A 125 -2.64 17.72 13.31
CA SER A 125 -2.62 19.14 12.93
C SER A 125 -1.80 19.42 11.66
N VAL A 126 -0.77 18.61 11.39
CA VAL A 126 0.10 18.77 10.20
C VAL A 126 -0.57 18.21 8.93
N ARG A 127 -1.56 17.32 9.07
CA ARG A 127 -2.28 16.73 7.92
C ARG A 127 -3.50 17.55 7.49
N SER A 128 -4.05 18.40 8.37
CA SER A 128 -5.23 19.21 8.08
C SER A 128 -4.95 20.56 7.39
N HIS A 129 -3.71 21.02 7.31
CA HIS A 129 -3.35 22.31 6.69
C HIS A 129 -2.86 22.20 5.24
N ARG A 130 -3.02 21.05 4.58
CA ARG A 130 -2.67 20.84 3.17
C ARG A 130 -3.89 20.53 2.30
N SER A 131 -4.98 21.25 2.54
CA SER A 131 -6.16 21.30 1.67
C SER A 131 -6.73 22.72 1.59
N THR A 132 -5.88 23.69 1.25
CA THR A 132 -6.28 25.02 0.75
C THR A 132 -5.09 25.69 0.05
N VAL A 133 -4.46 24.99 -0.89
CA VAL A 133 -3.90 25.72 -2.02
C VAL A 133 -5.05 25.82 -2.99
N LEU A 134 -5.69 26.99 -3.03
CA LEU A 134 -6.59 27.37 -4.11
C LEU A 134 -5.89 26.98 -5.43
N GLN A 135 -6.43 25.99 -6.12
CA GLN A 135 -6.27 25.97 -7.57
C GLN A 135 -6.90 27.26 -8.07
N PRO A 136 -6.16 28.16 -8.75
CA PRO A 136 -6.81 29.25 -9.44
C PRO A 136 -7.75 28.65 -10.51
N PRO A 137 -8.90 29.30 -10.76
CA PRO A 137 -9.80 28.88 -11.83
C PRO A 137 -9.03 28.92 -13.15
N PHE A 138 -9.02 27.79 -13.84
CA PHE A 138 -8.47 27.66 -15.19
C PHE A 138 -9.45 28.35 -16.17
N HIS A 139 -9.49 29.67 -16.14
CA HIS A 139 -10.07 30.49 -17.20
C HIS A 139 -8.99 31.39 -17.77
N GLU A 140 -8.78 31.21 -19.08
CA GLU A 140 -8.12 32.10 -20.02
C GLU A 140 -6.73 32.64 -19.64
N LEU A 141 -5.72 32.21 -20.41
CA LEU A 141 -4.93 33.12 -21.22
C LEU A 141 -4.09 32.28 -22.20
N LEU A 142 -4.54 32.28 -23.46
CA LEU A 142 -3.76 31.86 -24.62
C LEU A 142 -2.49 32.72 -24.70
N PRO A 143 -1.35 32.10 -25.06
CA PRO A 143 -0.42 32.76 -25.96
C PRO A 143 -0.43 32.02 -27.29
N ALA A 144 -0.57 32.80 -28.35
CA ALA A 144 -0.29 32.40 -29.71
C ALA A 144 1.12 31.80 -29.80
N TYR A 145 1.22 30.49 -29.99
CA TYR A 145 2.42 29.85 -30.51
C TYR A 145 2.13 29.38 -31.93
N GLY A 146 2.34 30.29 -32.87
CA GLY A 146 2.66 29.93 -34.24
C GLY A 146 4.16 29.66 -34.34
N ALA A 147 4.54 28.41 -34.58
CA ALA A 147 5.72 28.05 -35.36
C ALA A 147 5.78 26.54 -35.58
N LEU A 148 5.52 26.18 -36.83
CA LEU A 148 5.89 24.95 -37.54
C LEU A 148 7.12 24.24 -36.99
N LEU A 149 6.99 22.98 -36.56
CA LEU A 149 7.96 21.93 -36.87
C LEU A 149 7.23 20.59 -37.02
N THR A 150 7.13 20.19 -38.29
CA THR A 150 6.88 18.83 -38.77
C THR A 150 7.83 17.82 -38.13
N LEU A 151 7.29 16.77 -37.51
CA LEU A 151 8.03 15.53 -37.26
C LEU A 151 7.14 14.30 -37.50
N PRO A 152 7.73 13.19 -37.99
CA PRO A 152 7.03 12.15 -38.73
C PRO A 152 6.33 11.11 -37.84
N ALA A 153 5.29 10.54 -38.42
CA ALA A 153 4.48 9.45 -37.89
C ALA A 153 5.32 8.26 -37.40
N PHE A 154 5.31 8.03 -36.08
CA PHE A 154 5.75 6.77 -35.50
C PHE A 154 4.65 5.73 -35.67
N ARG A 155 4.80 4.93 -36.72
CA ARG A 155 3.99 3.76 -37.06
C ARG A 155 4.38 2.61 -36.13
N ILE A 156 3.62 2.39 -35.06
CA ILE A 156 3.76 1.19 -34.21
C ILE A 156 3.26 -0.02 -35.02
N LYS A 157 4.18 -0.84 -35.51
CA LYS A 157 3.87 -2.17 -36.07
C LYS A 157 3.45 -3.08 -34.91
N LEU A 158 2.15 -3.40 -34.87
CA LEU A 158 1.59 -4.46 -34.05
C LEU A 158 1.94 -5.80 -34.70
N SER A 159 3.07 -6.40 -34.32
CA SER A 159 3.37 -7.79 -34.69
C SER A 159 2.63 -8.73 -33.74
N ILE A 160 1.48 -9.21 -34.20
CA ILE A 160 0.74 -10.33 -33.62
C ILE A 160 1.55 -11.60 -33.92
N VAL A 161 2.23 -12.13 -32.90
CA VAL A 161 2.80 -13.48 -32.97
C VAL A 161 1.76 -14.45 -32.46
N SER A 162 1.05 -15.05 -33.40
CA SER A 162 0.26 -16.26 -33.19
C SER A 162 1.24 -17.41 -32.95
N ASN A 163 1.29 -17.95 -31.73
CA ASN A 163 1.90 -19.26 -31.50
C ASN A 163 0.82 -20.19 -30.95
N LEU A 164 0.23 -20.95 -31.88
CA LEU A 164 -0.37 -22.24 -31.56
C LEU A 164 0.77 -23.17 -31.16
N SER A 165 0.74 -23.69 -29.93
CA SER A 165 1.39 -24.96 -29.62
C SER A 165 0.56 -25.74 -28.61
N GLN A 166 0.58 -27.04 -28.80
CA GLN A 166 -0.49 -28.01 -28.62
C GLN A 166 -0.77 -28.45 -27.17
N PRO A 167 -1.92 -29.11 -26.92
CA PRO A 167 -2.20 -29.81 -25.68
C PRO A 167 -1.36 -31.08 -25.55
N CYS A 168 -0.56 -31.19 -24.48
CA CYS A 168 0.06 -32.44 -24.06
C CYS A 168 -0.97 -33.22 -23.22
N SER A 169 -1.61 -34.20 -23.85
CA SER A 169 -2.30 -35.30 -23.17
C SER A 169 -1.32 -36.46 -23.04
N ASP A 170 -1.13 -36.97 -21.82
CA ASP A 170 -0.71 -38.35 -21.51
C ASP A 170 -1.25 -38.63 -20.08
N ALA A 171 -2.32 -39.42 -19.91
CA ALA A 171 -2.34 -40.88 -19.83
C ALA A 171 -1.44 -41.39 -18.67
N ILE A 172 -1.98 -41.64 -17.48
CA ILE A 172 -2.64 -42.88 -17.02
C ILE A 172 -1.82 -44.16 -17.28
N SER A 173 -1.46 -44.82 -16.17
CA SER A 173 -1.32 -46.27 -15.96
C SER A 173 0.09 -46.81 -15.64
N GLY A 174 0.19 -47.44 -14.47
CA GLY A 174 1.25 -48.39 -14.12
C GLY A 174 1.80 -48.10 -12.72
N ARG A 175 1.85 -49.03 -11.77
CA ARG A 175 1.30 -50.38 -11.62
C ARG A 175 1.36 -50.68 -10.12
#